data_AF-A0A6I4M5X7-F1
#
_entry.id   AF-A0A6I4M5X7-F1
#
_cell.length_a   1.000
_cell.length_b   1.000
_cell.length_c   1.000
_cell.angle_alpha   90.00
_cell.angle_beta   90.00
_cell.angle_gamma   90.00
#
_symmetry.space_group_name_H-M   'P 1'
#
loop_
_entity.id
_entity.type
_entity.pdbx_description
1 polymer ?
#
loop_
_entity_poly.entity_id
_entity_poly.type
_entity_poly.pdbx_seq_one_letter_code
_entity_poly.pdbx_strand_id
1 'polypeptide(L)'
;MIDDASRPAGPDDFIGALNALYDSCNRPPYRKLAEVSEHLGELYGRRDLPSLSTTGIFDVLAGRRKRLPSAAWVASFVLCCQRRAWQTGVRSDDPGTASLPGWQARLRAARSAVRDDVPSPRSADREAPERALAPPDGEPARPVRLTESQRATVAGYGPHGRGLLGRAAAGDADALYRVAVLLGTDPARGGEAVPLLIEAAAAGHPGALDLLDASPDGLDAREAACHAHHLGDRAGRSGDRAGGEVALVYYKAAVQGGRLDAAFAITEILRHADGSPGGRGPGG
;
A
#
# COMPACT_ATOMS: atom_id res chain seq x y z
N MET A 1 1.45 -32.15 -23.01
CA MET A 1 2.90 -31.87 -23.06
C MET A 1 3.05 -30.37 -22.93
N ILE A 2 3.45 -29.90 -21.75
CA ILE A 2 3.74 -28.48 -21.50
C ILE A 2 5.27 -28.39 -21.46
N ASP A 3 5.81 -27.50 -22.28
CA ASP A 3 7.24 -27.28 -22.48
C ASP A 3 8.01 -27.07 -21.18
N ASP A 4 9.14 -27.77 -21.10
CA ASP A 4 10.21 -27.61 -20.14
C ASP A 4 11.21 -26.56 -20.66
N ALA A 5 11.88 -25.89 -19.73
CA ALA A 5 13.10 -25.08 -19.92
C ALA A 5 13.01 -23.66 -20.54
N SER A 6 12.29 -22.76 -19.86
CA SER A 6 12.81 -21.39 -19.67
C SER A 6 13.31 -21.29 -18.24
N ARG A 7 14.58 -21.63 -18.01
CA ARG A 7 15.21 -21.60 -16.68
C ARG A 7 15.29 -20.13 -16.22
N PRO A 8 14.49 -19.69 -15.24
CA PRO A 8 14.56 -18.33 -14.75
C PRO A 8 15.51 -18.40 -13.54
N ALA A 9 16.76 -18.02 -13.76
CA ALA A 9 17.88 -18.34 -12.88
C ALA A 9 18.24 -17.21 -11.91
N GLY A 10 17.42 -16.18 -11.75
CA GLY A 10 17.66 -15.10 -10.79
C GLY A 10 16.71 -15.05 -9.59
N PRO A 11 17.04 -14.30 -8.52
CA PRO A 11 16.06 -13.84 -7.53
C PRO A 11 14.91 -13.05 -8.16
N ASP A 12 15.23 -12.17 -9.11
CA ASP A 12 14.26 -11.30 -9.77
C ASP A 12 13.24 -12.10 -10.58
N ASP A 13 13.72 -13.14 -11.24
CA ASP A 13 12.94 -14.16 -11.94
C ASP A 13 11.92 -14.86 -11.03
N PHE A 14 12.31 -15.20 -9.80
CA PHE A 14 11.40 -15.80 -8.83
C PHE A 14 10.34 -14.80 -8.33
N ILE A 15 10.72 -13.55 -8.08
CA ILE A 15 9.78 -12.48 -7.74
C ILE A 15 8.82 -12.21 -8.91
N GLY A 16 9.32 -12.23 -10.16
CA GLY A 16 8.50 -12.16 -11.37
C GLY A 16 7.47 -13.28 -11.44
N ALA A 17 7.84 -14.52 -11.09
CA ALA A 17 6.89 -15.62 -11.01
C ALA A 17 5.81 -15.41 -9.92
N LEU A 18 6.17 -14.85 -8.75
CA LEU A 18 5.19 -14.50 -7.71
C LEU A 18 4.22 -13.41 -8.18
N ASN A 19 4.71 -12.38 -8.88
CA ASN A 19 3.88 -11.35 -9.50
C ASN A 19 2.94 -11.94 -10.57
N ALA A 20 3.43 -12.84 -11.42
CA ALA A 20 2.60 -13.53 -12.40
C ALA A 20 1.49 -14.38 -11.76
N LEU A 21 1.77 -15.03 -10.62
CA LEU A 21 0.72 -15.71 -9.85
C LEU A 21 -0.31 -14.71 -9.33
N TYR A 22 0.14 -13.61 -8.72
CA TYR A 22 -0.72 -12.56 -8.17
C TYR A 22 -1.67 -11.98 -9.25
N ASP A 23 -1.12 -11.69 -10.43
CA ASP A 23 -1.89 -11.23 -11.59
C ASP A 23 -2.90 -12.29 -12.05
N SER A 24 -2.49 -13.56 -12.16
CA SER A 24 -3.38 -14.66 -12.56
C SER A 24 -4.53 -14.89 -11.56
N CYS A 25 -4.37 -14.44 -10.32
CA CYS A 25 -5.40 -14.48 -9.28
C CYS A 25 -6.30 -13.23 -9.28
N ASN A 26 -6.23 -12.39 -10.32
CA ASN A 26 -6.93 -11.12 -10.46
C ASN A 26 -6.58 -10.11 -9.36
N ARG A 27 -5.27 -9.99 -9.05
CA ARG A 27 -4.71 -8.98 -8.14
C ARG A 27 -5.51 -8.81 -6.84
N PRO A 28 -5.65 -9.88 -6.04
CA PRO A 28 -6.43 -9.81 -4.81
C PRO A 28 -5.87 -8.70 -3.88
N PRO A 29 -6.70 -7.88 -3.22
CA PRO A 29 -6.21 -6.83 -2.34
C PRO A 29 -5.31 -7.40 -1.24
N TYR A 30 -4.18 -6.76 -0.95
CA TYR A 30 -3.21 -7.32 -0.01
C TYR A 30 -3.80 -7.48 1.39
N ARG A 31 -4.70 -6.58 1.80
CA ARG A 31 -5.48 -6.70 3.04
C ARG A 31 -6.27 -8.01 3.10
N LYS A 32 -6.88 -8.43 1.99
CA LYS A 32 -7.60 -9.72 1.94
C LYS A 32 -6.65 -10.91 2.00
N LEU A 33 -5.46 -10.82 1.43
CA LEU A 33 -4.46 -11.87 1.57
C LEU A 33 -3.95 -11.99 3.02
N ALA A 34 -3.76 -10.87 3.72
CA ALA A 34 -3.42 -10.84 5.13
C ALA A 34 -4.53 -11.49 6.00
N GLU A 35 -5.79 -11.10 5.80
CA GLU A 35 -6.95 -11.70 6.49
C GLU A 35 -7.05 -13.22 6.25
N VAL A 36 -6.86 -13.68 5.01
CA VAL A 36 -6.88 -15.12 4.69
C VAL A 36 -5.70 -15.85 5.34
N SER A 37 -4.54 -15.19 5.44
CA SER A 37 -3.33 -15.81 5.99
C SER A 37 -3.47 -16.25 7.45
N GLU A 38 -4.29 -15.54 8.23
CA GLU A 38 -4.59 -15.84 9.63
C GLU A 38 -5.35 -17.17 9.77
N HIS A 39 -6.11 -17.57 8.74
CA HIS A 39 -6.99 -18.73 8.76
C HIS A 39 -6.42 -19.93 8.00
N LEU A 40 -5.20 -19.84 7.44
CA LEU A 40 -4.62 -20.90 6.60
C LEU A 40 -4.44 -22.23 7.35
N GLY A 41 -4.14 -22.17 8.65
CA GLY A 41 -3.96 -23.36 9.47
C GLY A 41 -5.23 -24.19 9.59
N GLU A 42 -6.39 -23.53 9.66
CA GLU A 42 -7.70 -24.17 9.70
C GLU A 42 -8.13 -24.66 8.32
N LEU A 43 -7.89 -23.84 7.28
CA LEU A 43 -8.31 -24.14 5.91
C LEU A 43 -7.54 -25.31 5.28
N TYR A 44 -6.25 -25.45 5.58
CA TYR A 44 -5.36 -26.42 4.92
C TYR A 44 -4.66 -27.38 5.89
N GLY A 45 -4.99 -27.35 7.18
CA GLY A 45 -4.43 -28.25 8.20
C GLY A 45 -2.94 -28.03 8.49
N ARG A 46 -2.37 -26.86 8.17
CA ARG A 46 -0.94 -26.54 8.35
C ARG A 46 -0.74 -25.41 9.37
N ARG A 47 -0.38 -25.77 10.61
CA ARG A 47 -0.23 -24.82 11.72
C ARG A 47 1.02 -23.93 11.65
N ASP A 48 2.03 -24.31 10.86
CA ASP A 48 3.32 -23.60 10.81
C ASP A 48 3.40 -22.54 9.69
N LEU A 49 2.25 -22.12 9.15
CA LEU A 49 2.20 -21.10 8.11
C LEU A 49 2.17 -19.70 8.75
N PRO A 50 3.10 -18.79 8.41
CA PRO A 50 3.10 -17.45 8.97
C PRO A 50 1.88 -16.66 8.48
N SER A 51 1.35 -15.82 9.36
CA SER A 51 0.48 -14.72 8.94
C SER A 51 1.28 -13.72 8.11
N LEU A 52 0.65 -13.22 7.06
CA LEU A 52 1.23 -12.25 6.15
C LEU A 52 0.77 -10.86 6.58
N SER A 53 1.72 -9.93 6.68
CA SER A 53 1.39 -8.51 6.78
C SER A 53 1.28 -7.91 5.38
N THR A 54 0.43 -6.90 5.24
CA THR A 54 0.23 -6.20 3.97
C THR A 54 1.52 -5.59 3.44
N THR A 55 2.26 -4.88 4.29
CA THR A 55 3.58 -4.31 3.96
C THR A 55 4.57 -5.39 3.54
N GLY A 56 4.54 -6.56 4.20
CA GLY A 56 5.40 -7.68 3.85
C GLY A 56 5.12 -8.27 2.48
N ILE A 57 3.85 -8.27 2.04
CA ILE A 57 3.45 -8.66 0.68
C ILE A 57 3.98 -7.66 -0.34
N PHE A 58 3.70 -6.37 -0.13
CA PHE A 58 4.18 -5.31 -1.01
C PHE A 58 5.70 -5.31 -1.15
N ASP A 59 6.46 -5.36 -0.06
CA ASP A 59 7.92 -5.34 -0.09
C ASP A 59 8.53 -6.51 -0.87
N VAL A 60 7.92 -7.70 -0.80
CA VAL A 60 8.38 -8.87 -1.54
C VAL A 60 8.06 -8.73 -3.03
N LEU A 61 6.81 -8.38 -3.37
CA LEU A 61 6.37 -8.27 -4.77
C LEU A 61 7.05 -7.12 -5.52
N ALA A 62 7.31 -6.01 -4.82
CA ALA A 62 8.06 -4.87 -5.36
C ALA A 62 9.58 -5.09 -5.39
N GLY A 63 10.08 -6.28 -5.02
CA GLY A 63 11.51 -6.60 -5.04
C GLY A 63 12.37 -5.79 -4.05
N ARG A 64 11.75 -5.14 -3.05
CA ARG A 64 12.47 -4.25 -2.10
C ARG A 64 13.28 -5.01 -1.07
N ARG A 65 13.06 -6.32 -0.93
CA ARG A 65 13.82 -7.17 0.00
C ARG A 65 15.12 -7.63 -0.64
N LYS A 66 16.25 -7.32 0.02
CA LYS A 66 17.58 -7.82 -0.35
C LYS A 66 17.71 -9.35 -0.32
N ARG A 67 16.79 -10.04 0.36
CA ARG A 67 16.79 -11.50 0.53
C ARG A 67 15.50 -12.08 -0.02
N LEU A 68 15.63 -13.24 -0.67
CA LEU A 68 14.49 -14.05 -1.08
C LEU A 68 13.59 -14.39 0.11
N PRO A 69 12.26 -14.47 -0.10
CA PRO A 69 11.33 -14.84 0.96
C PRO A 69 11.60 -16.26 1.50
N SER A 70 11.11 -16.51 2.72
CA SER A 70 11.19 -17.84 3.33
C SER A 70 10.23 -18.81 2.62
N ALA A 71 10.52 -20.11 2.71
CA ALA A 71 9.67 -21.14 2.11
C ALA A 71 8.26 -21.16 2.73
N ALA A 72 8.16 -20.87 4.03
CA ALA A 72 6.87 -20.76 4.73
C ALA A 72 6.08 -19.53 4.27
N TRP A 73 6.76 -18.38 4.08
CA TRP A 73 6.13 -17.17 3.56
C TRP A 73 5.57 -17.40 2.14
N VAL A 74 6.36 -18.02 1.25
CA VAL A 74 5.93 -18.35 -0.11
C VAL A 74 4.70 -19.26 -0.08
N ALA A 75 4.70 -20.27 0.80
CA ALA A 75 3.55 -21.15 0.94
C ALA A 75 2.28 -20.40 1.40
N SER A 76 2.38 -19.53 2.40
CA SER A 76 1.26 -18.69 2.83
C SER A 76 0.74 -17.81 1.70
N PHE A 77 1.64 -17.13 0.99
CA PHE A 77 1.27 -16.20 -0.09
C PHE A 77 0.55 -16.92 -1.24
N VAL A 78 1.09 -18.05 -1.69
CA VAL A 78 0.51 -18.86 -2.77
C VAL A 78 -0.88 -19.36 -2.39
N LEU A 79 -1.05 -19.90 -1.18
CA LEU A 79 -2.33 -20.41 -0.70
C LEU A 79 -3.37 -19.29 -0.55
N CYS A 80 -2.98 -18.10 -0.05
CA CYS A 80 -3.89 -16.96 0.03
C CYS A 80 -4.38 -16.52 -1.36
N CYS A 81 -3.48 -16.43 -2.34
CA CYS A 81 -3.83 -16.02 -3.70
C CYS A 81 -4.78 -17.03 -4.36
N GLN A 82 -4.46 -18.33 -4.27
CA GLN A 82 -5.28 -19.41 -4.82
C GLN A 82 -6.66 -19.46 -4.17
N ARG A 83 -6.71 -19.39 -2.83
CA ARG A 83 -7.95 -19.35 -2.08
C ARG A 83 -8.83 -18.20 -2.52
N ARG A 84 -8.24 -17.01 -2.64
CA ARG A 84 -8.99 -15.81 -2.99
C ARG A 84 -9.52 -15.89 -4.42
N ALA A 85 -8.71 -16.35 -5.36
CA ALA A 85 -9.13 -16.54 -6.74
C ALA A 85 -10.26 -17.56 -6.89
N TRP A 86 -10.27 -18.63 -6.08
CA TRP A 86 -11.39 -19.57 -6.02
C TRP A 86 -12.65 -18.92 -5.42
N GLN A 87 -12.52 -18.20 -4.29
CA GLN A 87 -13.65 -17.52 -3.65
C GLN A 87 -14.33 -16.46 -4.53
N THR A 88 -13.57 -15.81 -5.41
CA THR A 88 -14.09 -14.79 -6.34
C THR A 88 -14.50 -15.38 -7.70
N GLY A 89 -14.38 -16.69 -7.90
CA GLY A 89 -14.74 -17.36 -9.15
C GLY A 89 -13.75 -17.14 -10.30
N VAL A 90 -12.59 -16.53 -10.06
CA VAL A 90 -11.49 -16.40 -11.04
C VAL A 90 -10.93 -17.79 -11.37
N ARG A 91 -10.95 -18.71 -10.40
CA ARG A 91 -10.62 -20.12 -10.58
C ARG A 91 -11.81 -21.00 -10.26
N SER A 92 -12.00 -22.06 -11.04
CA SER A 92 -13.02 -23.08 -10.81
C SER A 92 -12.72 -23.97 -9.61
N ASP A 93 -11.45 -24.16 -9.29
CA ASP A 93 -10.95 -25.06 -8.25
C ASP A 93 -9.87 -24.41 -7.38
N ASP A 94 -9.82 -24.84 -6.12
CA ASP A 94 -8.79 -24.47 -5.15
C ASP A 94 -7.73 -25.58 -5.11
N PRO A 95 -6.56 -25.38 -5.77
CA PRO A 95 -5.50 -26.39 -5.80
C PRO A 95 -4.83 -26.61 -4.44
N GLY A 96 -5.01 -25.67 -3.50
CA GLY A 96 -4.45 -25.73 -2.15
C GLY A 96 -2.98 -26.16 -2.11
N THR A 97 -2.69 -27.14 -1.25
CA THR A 97 -1.32 -27.59 -0.96
C THR A 97 -0.66 -28.35 -2.12
N ALA A 98 -1.42 -28.82 -3.11
CA ALA A 98 -0.89 -29.58 -4.25
C ALA A 98 0.05 -28.75 -5.13
N SER A 99 -0.10 -27.43 -5.12
CA SER A 99 0.75 -26.50 -5.89
C SER A 99 2.11 -26.21 -5.23
N LEU A 100 2.23 -26.44 -3.92
CA LEU A 100 3.38 -26.02 -3.12
C LEU A 100 4.72 -26.69 -3.50
N PRO A 101 4.79 -27.99 -3.87
CA PRO A 101 6.04 -28.61 -4.29
C PRO A 101 6.71 -27.90 -5.48
N GLY A 102 5.91 -27.44 -6.45
CA GLY A 102 6.40 -26.68 -7.59
C GLY A 102 7.01 -25.34 -7.19
N TRP A 103 6.35 -24.62 -6.29
CA TRP A 103 6.86 -23.35 -5.75
C TRP A 103 8.12 -23.52 -4.90
N GLN A 104 8.19 -24.58 -4.10
CA GLN A 104 9.38 -24.94 -3.32
C GLN A 104 10.57 -25.29 -4.22
N ALA A 105 10.33 -25.95 -5.36
CA ALA A 105 11.37 -26.24 -6.34
C ALA A 105 11.92 -24.96 -6.99
N ARG A 106 11.03 -24.04 -7.40
CA ARG A 106 11.43 -22.72 -7.95
C ARG A 106 12.24 -21.89 -6.95
N LEU A 107 11.81 -21.83 -5.69
CA LEU A 107 12.53 -21.11 -4.64
C LEU A 107 13.92 -21.70 -4.39
N ARG A 108 14.06 -23.04 -4.41
CA ARG A 108 15.37 -23.70 -4.29
C ARG A 108 16.28 -23.37 -5.47
N ALA A 109 15.75 -23.42 -6.69
CA ALA A 109 16.51 -23.05 -7.90
C ALA A 109 17.02 -21.59 -7.84
N ALA A 110 16.15 -20.65 -7.46
CA ALA A 110 16.53 -19.24 -7.30
C ALA A 110 17.60 -19.04 -6.22
N ARG A 111 17.52 -19.76 -5.10
CA ARG A 111 18.54 -19.71 -4.03
C ARG A 111 19.88 -20.29 -4.47
N SER A 112 19.89 -21.37 -5.24
CA SER A 112 21.11 -21.97 -5.78
C SER A 112 21.85 -21.00 -6.70
N ALA A 113 21.12 -20.26 -7.54
CA ALA A 113 21.75 -19.32 -8.46
C ALA A 113 22.43 -18.12 -7.77
N VAL A 114 21.88 -17.62 -6.66
CA VAL A 114 22.56 -16.59 -5.84
C VAL A 114 23.88 -17.09 -5.28
N ARG A 115 23.97 -18.39 -4.96
CA ARG A 115 25.18 -18.98 -4.40
C ARG A 115 26.29 -19.15 -5.44
N ASP A 116 25.92 -19.37 -6.70
CA ASP A 116 26.87 -19.56 -7.80
C ASP A 116 27.46 -18.25 -8.33
N ASP A 117 26.82 -17.09 -8.07
CA ASP A 117 27.25 -15.76 -8.52
C ASP A 117 28.29 -15.09 -7.60
N VAL A 118 28.59 -15.69 -6.44
CA VAL A 118 29.67 -15.22 -5.55
C VAL A 118 30.94 -16.04 -5.85
N PRO A 119 32.04 -15.42 -6.35
CA PRO A 119 33.30 -16.12 -6.52
C PRO A 119 33.79 -16.65 -5.16
N SER A 120 33.78 -17.96 -4.99
CA SER A 120 34.18 -18.61 -3.74
C SER A 120 35.66 -18.32 -3.44
N PRO A 121 36.00 -17.71 -2.28
CA PRO A 121 37.33 -17.85 -1.72
C PRO A 121 37.50 -19.29 -1.21
N ARG A 122 38.67 -19.87 -1.47
CA ARG A 122 39.04 -21.22 -1.07
C ARG A 122 39.12 -21.35 0.46
N SER A 123 38.46 -22.40 0.97
CA SER A 123 38.75 -23.27 2.13
C SER A 123 39.48 -22.71 3.36
N ALA A 124 38.84 -22.79 4.54
CA ALA A 124 39.24 -23.70 5.63
C ALA A 124 38.26 -23.61 6.83
N ASP A 125 37.82 -24.78 7.30
CA ASP A 125 37.41 -25.18 8.65
C ASP A 125 36.68 -24.20 9.58
N ARG A 126 35.44 -24.53 9.97
CA ARG A 126 35.11 -25.17 11.27
C ARG A 126 33.60 -25.32 11.48
N GLU A 127 33.25 -26.33 12.26
CA GLU A 127 31.93 -26.86 12.60
C GLU A 127 30.93 -25.84 13.19
N ALA A 128 29.64 -26.14 13.00
CA ALA A 128 28.48 -25.50 13.62
C ALA A 128 28.37 -25.86 15.13
N PRO A 129 27.54 -25.16 15.95
CA PRO A 129 26.09 -25.21 15.80
C PRO A 129 25.35 -23.87 15.95
N GLU A 130 24.38 -23.70 15.06
CA GLU A 130 22.98 -23.35 15.36
C GLU A 130 22.72 -22.66 16.71
N ARG A 131 22.87 -21.33 16.74
CA ARG A 131 22.10 -20.48 17.65
C ARG A 131 20.99 -19.84 16.85
N ALA A 132 19.76 -20.13 17.26
CA ALA A 132 18.56 -19.44 16.87
C ALA A 132 18.77 -17.92 17.04
N LEU A 133 19.01 -17.21 15.93
CA LEU A 133 18.88 -15.77 15.92
C LEU A 133 17.38 -15.46 15.83
N ALA A 134 16.90 -14.79 16.87
CA ALA A 134 15.66 -14.04 16.89
C ALA A 134 15.48 -13.21 15.59
N PRO A 135 14.24 -12.95 15.16
CA PRO A 135 13.98 -12.11 13.99
C PRO A 135 14.69 -10.76 14.18
N PRO A 136 15.31 -10.18 13.12
CA PRO A 136 15.85 -8.84 13.23
C PRO A 136 14.68 -7.89 13.47
N ASP A 137 14.70 -7.25 14.63
CA ASP A 137 13.89 -6.09 14.94
C ASP A 137 13.96 -5.12 13.74
N GLY A 138 12.78 -4.75 13.23
CA GLY A 138 12.67 -3.79 12.15
C GLY A 138 13.32 -2.48 12.58
N GLU A 139 14.37 -2.07 11.86
CA GLU A 139 14.88 -0.71 11.97
C GLU A 139 13.69 0.24 11.76
N PRO A 140 13.43 1.19 12.68
CA PRO A 140 12.37 2.16 12.48
C PRO A 140 12.69 2.95 11.20
N ALA A 141 11.76 2.89 10.24
CA ALA A 141 11.86 3.65 9.00
C ALA A 141 12.16 5.12 9.34
N ARG A 142 13.22 5.68 8.75
CA ARG A 142 13.55 7.08 8.94
C ARG A 142 12.38 7.93 8.43
N PRO A 143 11.86 8.89 9.21
CA PRO A 143 10.70 9.66 8.81
C PRO A 143 10.99 10.42 7.51
N VAL A 144 10.09 10.32 6.51
CA VAL A 144 10.26 10.97 5.22
C VAL A 144 10.16 12.47 5.45
N ARG A 145 11.24 13.19 5.14
CA ARG A 145 11.25 14.64 5.21
C ARG A 145 10.64 15.20 3.93
N LEU A 146 9.53 15.93 4.09
CA LEU A 146 8.92 16.68 2.98
C LEU A 146 9.93 17.68 2.40
N THR A 147 10.06 17.70 1.08
CA THR A 147 10.89 18.69 0.36
C THR A 147 10.29 20.09 0.46
N GLU A 148 11.08 21.12 0.17
CA GLU A 148 10.56 22.50 0.20
C GLU A 148 9.44 22.72 -0.82
N SER A 149 9.55 22.13 -2.01
CA SER A 149 8.50 22.14 -3.04
C SER A 149 7.19 21.50 -2.56
N GLN A 150 7.28 20.34 -1.88
CA GLN A 150 6.12 19.66 -1.28
C GLN A 150 5.46 20.55 -0.23
N ARG A 151 6.25 21.13 0.69
CA ARG A 151 5.75 22.03 1.70
C ARG A 151 5.08 23.26 1.10
N ALA A 152 5.69 23.90 0.11
CA ALA A 152 5.14 25.09 -0.54
C ALA A 152 3.78 24.81 -1.18
N THR A 153 3.65 23.67 -1.86
CA THR A 153 2.39 23.30 -2.52
C THR A 153 1.29 23.00 -1.54
N VAL A 154 1.58 22.19 -0.51
CA VAL A 154 0.60 21.87 0.53
C VAL A 154 0.20 23.13 1.30
N ALA A 155 1.14 24.03 1.58
CA ALA A 155 0.86 25.32 2.21
C ALA A 155 -0.02 26.24 1.34
N GLY A 156 -0.04 26.04 0.02
CA GLY A 156 -0.93 26.70 -0.93
C GLY A 156 -2.41 26.44 -0.67
N TYR A 157 -2.75 25.33 0.00
CA TYR A 157 -4.11 25.04 0.46
C TYR A 157 -4.52 25.79 1.74
N GLY A 158 -3.74 26.80 2.16
CA GLY A 158 -4.11 27.73 3.22
C GLY A 158 -3.86 27.19 4.64
N PRO A 159 -4.64 27.65 5.65
CA PRO A 159 -4.44 27.27 7.05
C PRO A 159 -4.49 25.75 7.29
N HIS A 160 -5.41 25.06 6.63
CA HIS A 160 -5.54 23.60 6.72
C HIS A 160 -4.29 22.89 6.22
N GLY A 161 -3.79 23.27 5.05
CA GLY A 161 -2.54 22.73 4.50
C GLY A 161 -1.33 22.96 5.42
N ARG A 162 -1.19 24.15 5.99
CA ARG A 162 -0.13 24.43 6.99
C ARG A 162 -0.27 23.60 8.26
N GLY A 163 -1.49 23.41 8.75
CA GLY A 163 -1.77 22.52 9.88
C GLY A 163 -1.39 21.06 9.59
N LEU A 164 -1.67 20.57 8.39
CA LEU A 164 -1.24 19.24 7.95
C LEU A 164 0.28 19.09 7.94
N LEU A 165 1.02 20.09 7.46
CA LEU A 165 2.48 20.06 7.45
C LEU A 165 3.08 19.96 8.86
N GLY A 166 2.53 20.71 9.82
CA GLY A 166 2.95 20.63 11.22
C GLY A 166 2.72 19.24 11.84
N ARG A 167 1.55 18.65 11.60
CA ARG A 167 1.22 17.30 12.10
C ARG A 167 2.04 16.20 11.40
N ALA A 168 2.22 16.30 10.08
CA ALA A 168 3.04 15.37 9.32
C ALA A 168 4.51 15.40 9.79
N ALA A 169 5.05 16.59 10.10
CA ALA A 169 6.39 16.72 10.67
C ALA A 169 6.53 16.08 12.07
N ALA A 170 5.42 15.94 12.80
CA ALA A 170 5.36 15.23 14.08
C ALA A 170 5.12 13.71 13.93
N GLY A 171 5.03 13.19 12.71
CA GLY A 171 4.81 11.76 12.43
C GLY A 171 3.35 11.31 12.46
N ASP A 172 2.38 12.23 12.38
CA ASP A 172 0.96 11.88 12.28
C ASP A 172 0.67 11.19 10.93
N ALA A 173 0.30 9.91 11.00
CA ALA A 173 0.03 9.07 9.83
C ALA A 173 -1.19 9.55 9.00
N ASP A 174 -2.24 10.08 9.65
CA ASP A 174 -3.39 10.68 8.96
C ASP A 174 -2.98 11.97 8.24
N ALA A 175 -2.12 12.78 8.86
CA ALA A 175 -1.59 13.98 8.23
C ALA A 175 -0.70 13.65 7.03
N LEU A 176 0.21 12.67 7.14
CA LEU A 176 1.05 12.20 6.04
C LEU A 176 0.22 11.69 4.87
N TYR A 177 -0.79 10.86 5.15
CA TYR A 177 -1.73 10.38 4.14
C TYR A 177 -2.46 11.54 3.43
N ARG A 178 -2.99 12.51 4.17
CA ARG A 178 -3.71 13.67 3.59
C ARG A 178 -2.78 14.55 2.75
N VAL A 179 -1.54 14.74 3.17
CA VAL A 179 -0.54 15.45 2.37
C VAL A 179 -0.27 14.69 1.07
N ALA A 180 -0.11 13.38 1.15
CA ALA A 180 0.11 12.55 -0.03
C ALA A 180 -1.08 12.59 -1.01
N VAL A 181 -2.31 12.56 -0.51
CA VAL A 181 -3.52 12.73 -1.34
C VAL A 181 -3.52 14.08 -2.06
N LEU A 182 -3.22 15.19 -1.36
CA LEU A 182 -3.20 16.53 -1.97
C LEU A 182 -2.10 16.71 -3.02
N LEU A 183 -0.98 16.01 -2.87
CA LEU A 183 0.09 15.98 -3.87
C LEU A 183 -0.26 15.05 -5.04
N GLY A 184 -0.89 13.91 -4.73
CA GLY A 184 -1.24 12.88 -5.69
C GLY A 184 -2.32 13.28 -6.69
N THR A 185 -3.15 14.27 -6.36
CA THR A 185 -4.13 14.83 -7.31
C THR A 185 -3.49 15.63 -8.44
N ASP A 186 -2.19 15.94 -8.35
CA ASP A 186 -1.39 16.48 -9.46
C ASP A 186 -0.63 15.34 -10.15
N PRO A 187 -0.96 14.99 -11.42
CA PRO A 187 -0.26 13.94 -12.15
C PRO A 187 1.26 14.13 -12.24
N ALA A 188 1.73 15.38 -12.27
CA ALA A 188 3.16 15.67 -12.34
C ALA A 188 3.91 15.28 -11.05
N ARG A 189 3.18 15.00 -9.97
CA ARG A 189 3.72 14.84 -8.61
C ARG A 189 3.33 13.53 -7.96
N GLY A 190 2.70 12.60 -8.69
CA GLY A 190 2.36 11.27 -8.17
C GLY A 190 3.55 10.54 -7.56
N GLY A 191 4.74 10.63 -8.20
CA GLY A 191 5.97 10.04 -7.67
C GLY A 191 6.44 10.63 -6.33
N GLU A 192 6.11 11.89 -6.03
CA GLU A 192 6.42 12.54 -4.76
C GLU A 192 5.48 12.09 -3.62
N ALA A 193 4.25 11.70 -3.94
CA ALA A 193 3.25 11.27 -2.97
C ALA A 193 3.45 9.81 -2.52
N VAL A 194 3.98 8.94 -3.38
CA VAL A 194 4.18 7.51 -3.08
C VAL A 194 5.01 7.26 -1.82
N PRO A 195 6.19 7.90 -1.59
CA PRO A 195 6.96 7.72 -0.36
C PRO A 195 6.19 8.08 0.91
N LEU A 196 5.34 9.11 0.84
CA LEU A 196 4.52 9.57 1.96
C LEU A 196 3.38 8.59 2.26
N LEU A 197 2.77 8.00 1.23
CA LEU A 197 1.78 6.93 1.40
C LEU A 197 2.41 5.68 2.02
N ILE A 198 3.62 5.33 1.61
CA ILE A 198 4.35 4.19 2.19
C ILE A 198 4.60 4.41 3.68
N GLU A 199 5.05 5.61 4.07
CA GLU A 199 5.28 5.93 5.49
C GLU A 199 3.96 5.92 6.29
N ALA A 200 2.90 6.53 5.76
CA ALA A 200 1.59 6.51 6.40
C ALA A 200 1.06 5.07 6.55
N ALA A 201 1.23 4.23 5.53
CA ALA A 201 0.84 2.81 5.58
C ALA A 201 1.70 2.02 6.58
N ALA A 202 3.01 2.28 6.66
CA ALA A 202 3.90 1.68 7.66
C ALA A 202 3.51 2.07 9.09
N ALA A 203 2.98 3.28 9.28
CA ALA A 203 2.40 3.75 10.53
C ALA A 203 0.95 3.27 10.76
N GLY A 204 0.42 2.40 9.91
CA GLY A 204 -0.88 1.74 10.07
C GLY A 204 -2.08 2.51 9.51
N HIS A 205 -1.88 3.52 8.65
CA HIS A 205 -2.99 4.27 8.07
C HIS A 205 -3.71 3.47 6.95
N PRO A 206 -4.98 3.07 7.13
CA PRO A 206 -5.67 2.16 6.20
C PRO A 206 -5.89 2.79 4.82
N GLY A 207 -6.26 4.07 4.75
CA GLY A 207 -6.50 4.74 3.46
C GLY A 207 -5.24 4.94 2.62
N ALA A 208 -4.05 4.90 3.23
CA ALA A 208 -2.80 5.03 2.49
C ALA A 208 -2.46 3.71 1.78
N LEU A 209 -2.74 2.60 2.46
CA LEU A 209 -2.63 1.26 1.92
C LEU A 209 -3.63 1.04 0.77
N ASP A 210 -4.90 1.38 0.98
CA ASP A 210 -5.94 1.23 -0.05
C ASP A 210 -5.57 1.99 -1.34
N LEU A 211 -4.99 3.19 -1.21
CA LEU A 211 -4.56 4.01 -2.34
C LEU A 211 -3.33 3.44 -3.07
N LEU A 212 -2.38 2.83 -2.33
CA LEU A 212 -1.23 2.14 -2.94
C LEU A 212 -1.67 0.86 -3.66
N ASP A 213 -2.60 0.09 -3.07
CA ASP A 213 -3.14 -1.14 -3.65
C ASP A 213 -3.91 -0.85 -4.96
N ALA A 214 -4.63 0.26 -5.02
CA ALA A 214 -5.35 0.70 -6.22
C ALA A 214 -4.41 1.17 -7.36
N SER A 215 -3.16 1.52 -7.04
CA SER A 215 -2.21 2.16 -7.96
C SER A 215 -0.84 1.44 -8.00
N PRO A 216 -0.78 0.17 -8.47
CA PRO A 216 0.41 -0.67 -8.38
C PRO A 216 1.59 -0.17 -9.23
N ASP A 217 1.30 0.50 -10.35
CA ASP A 217 2.30 0.99 -11.33
C ASP A 217 2.74 2.44 -11.07
N GLY A 218 2.31 3.02 -9.93
CA GLY A 218 2.49 4.43 -9.58
C GLY A 218 1.16 5.11 -9.31
N LEU A 219 1.17 6.15 -8.48
CA LEU A 219 -0.04 6.79 -7.99
C LEU A 219 -0.87 7.42 -9.12
N ASP A 220 -2.08 6.89 -9.35
CA ASP A 220 -3.04 7.47 -10.28
C ASP A 220 -3.70 8.70 -9.65
N ALA A 221 -3.63 9.84 -10.33
CA ALA A 221 -4.24 11.09 -9.89
C ALA A 221 -5.75 10.99 -9.71
N ARG A 222 -6.42 10.12 -10.48
CA ARG A 222 -7.87 9.88 -10.37
C ARG A 222 -8.22 9.12 -9.10
N GLU A 223 -7.40 8.15 -8.70
CA GLU A 223 -7.58 7.46 -7.42
C GLU A 223 -7.31 8.40 -6.25
N ALA A 224 -6.24 9.21 -6.33
CA ALA A 224 -6.00 10.27 -5.35
C ALA A 224 -7.18 11.25 -5.26
N ALA A 225 -7.81 11.60 -6.39
CA ALA A 225 -9.00 12.44 -6.44
C ALA A 225 -10.23 11.80 -5.78
N CYS A 226 -10.41 10.49 -5.90
CA CYS A 226 -11.46 9.77 -5.19
C CYS A 226 -11.26 9.83 -3.67
N HIS A 227 -10.03 9.63 -3.21
CA HIS A 227 -9.69 9.75 -1.79
C HIS A 227 -9.86 11.19 -1.29
N ALA A 228 -9.49 12.20 -2.09
CA ALA A 228 -9.74 13.60 -1.78
C ALA A 228 -11.24 13.88 -1.66
N HIS A 229 -12.07 13.43 -2.60
CA HIS A 229 -13.53 13.58 -2.51
C HIS A 229 -14.10 13.01 -1.21
N HIS A 230 -13.72 11.78 -0.84
CA HIS A 230 -14.20 11.17 0.41
C HIS A 230 -13.74 11.91 1.67
N LEU A 231 -12.54 12.50 1.66
CA LEU A 231 -12.08 13.39 2.73
C LEU A 231 -12.93 14.67 2.81
N GLY A 232 -13.33 15.22 1.66
CA GLY A 232 -14.28 16.31 1.54
C GLY A 232 -15.64 15.97 2.16
N ASP A 233 -16.23 14.83 1.78
CA ASP A 233 -17.52 14.36 2.31
C ASP A 233 -17.48 14.18 3.84
N ARG A 234 -16.36 13.66 4.35
CA ARG A 234 -16.17 13.47 5.78
C ARG A 234 -16.03 14.81 6.52
N ALA A 235 -15.33 15.77 5.95
CA ALA A 235 -15.17 17.10 6.54
C ALA A 235 -16.48 17.91 6.50
N GLY A 236 -17.26 17.82 5.42
CA GLY A 236 -18.53 18.54 5.28
C GLY A 236 -19.64 18.05 6.21
N ARG A 237 -19.54 16.81 6.72
CA ARG A 237 -20.54 16.22 7.63
C ARG A 237 -20.65 16.89 9.00
N SER A 238 -19.65 17.67 9.44
CA SER A 238 -19.74 18.41 10.70
C SER A 238 -20.78 19.54 10.66
N GLY A 239 -21.12 20.04 9.46
CA GLY A 239 -22.07 21.14 9.27
C GLY A 239 -21.61 22.49 9.81
N ASP A 240 -20.40 22.57 10.37
CA ASP A 240 -19.80 23.81 10.85
C ASP A 240 -18.96 24.50 9.77
N ARG A 241 -18.73 25.80 9.96
CA ARG A 241 -17.96 26.61 9.00
C ARG A 241 -16.56 26.08 8.79
N ALA A 242 -15.90 25.63 9.86
CA ALA A 242 -14.55 25.09 9.81
C ALA A 242 -14.47 23.79 8.98
N GLY A 243 -15.44 22.88 9.15
CA GLY A 243 -15.54 21.67 8.33
C GLY A 243 -15.83 21.97 6.86
N GLY A 244 -16.66 22.98 6.58
CA GLY A 244 -16.90 23.49 5.23
C GLY A 244 -15.63 24.00 4.54
N GLU A 245 -14.80 24.75 5.26
CA GLU A 245 -13.50 25.25 4.74
C GLU A 245 -12.53 24.10 4.44
N VAL A 246 -12.46 23.08 5.31
CA VAL A 246 -11.64 21.88 5.08
C VAL A 246 -12.19 21.05 3.91
N ALA A 247 -13.51 20.91 3.80
CA ALA A 247 -14.14 20.19 2.70
C ALA A 247 -13.83 20.85 1.34
N LEU A 248 -13.87 22.18 1.26
CA LEU A 248 -13.51 22.94 0.06
C LEU A 248 -12.08 22.64 -0.41
N VAL A 249 -11.11 22.48 0.50
CA VAL A 249 -9.73 22.14 0.14
C VAL A 249 -9.69 20.80 -0.60
N TYR A 250 -10.35 19.77 -0.06
CA TYR A 250 -10.30 18.45 -0.66
C TYR A 250 -11.14 18.33 -1.93
N TYR A 251 -12.29 19.00 -2.02
CA TYR A 251 -13.04 19.02 -3.27
C TYR A 251 -12.27 19.74 -4.39
N LYS A 252 -11.55 20.83 -4.09
CA LYS A 252 -10.68 21.48 -5.09
C LYS A 252 -9.57 20.53 -5.56
N ALA A 253 -8.94 19.80 -4.64
CA ALA A 253 -7.95 18.79 -5.00
C ALA A 253 -8.56 17.65 -5.83
N ALA A 254 -9.77 17.20 -5.50
CA ALA A 254 -10.48 16.19 -6.28
C ALA A 254 -10.77 16.66 -7.72
N VAL A 255 -11.23 17.89 -7.90
CA VAL A 255 -11.42 18.49 -9.24
C VAL A 255 -10.10 18.52 -10.01
N GLN A 256 -8.99 18.91 -9.36
CA GLN A 256 -7.67 18.95 -9.97
C GLN A 256 -7.22 17.57 -10.48
N GLY A 257 -7.48 16.50 -9.73
CA GLY A 257 -7.19 15.13 -10.15
C GLY A 257 -8.25 14.52 -11.10
N GLY A 258 -9.15 15.33 -11.66
CA GLY A 258 -10.09 14.92 -12.71
C GLY A 258 -11.47 14.46 -12.22
N ARG A 259 -11.79 14.63 -10.93
CA ARG A 259 -13.08 14.24 -10.34
C ARG A 259 -14.05 15.43 -10.33
N LEU A 260 -14.70 15.67 -11.48
CA LEU A 260 -15.49 16.88 -11.75
C LEU A 260 -16.82 16.98 -10.97
N ASP A 261 -17.38 15.86 -10.50
CA ASP A 261 -18.56 15.82 -9.63
C ASP A 261 -18.35 16.60 -8.32
N ALA A 262 -17.10 16.70 -7.83
CA ALA A 262 -16.76 17.50 -6.66
C ALA A 262 -17.04 19.01 -6.81
N ALA A 263 -17.17 19.51 -8.06
CA ALA A 263 -17.49 20.92 -8.32
C ALA A 263 -18.89 21.31 -7.82
N PHE A 264 -19.85 20.37 -7.82
CA PHE A 264 -21.18 20.59 -7.27
C PHE A 264 -21.12 20.85 -5.76
N ALA A 265 -20.37 20.02 -5.03
CA ALA A 265 -20.19 20.17 -3.59
C ALA A 265 -19.51 21.50 -3.21
N ILE A 266 -18.56 21.98 -4.01
CA ILE A 266 -17.96 23.32 -3.84
C ILE A 266 -19.03 24.41 -3.94
N THR A 267 -19.90 24.32 -4.95
CA THR A 267 -20.95 25.31 -5.20
C THR A 267 -21.96 25.35 -4.06
N GLU A 268 -22.33 24.19 -3.51
CA GLU A 268 -23.24 24.12 -2.36
C GLU A 268 -22.65 24.77 -1.11
N ILE A 269 -21.38 24.48 -0.78
CA ILE A 269 -20.72 25.06 0.39
C ILE A 269 -20.65 26.59 0.28
N LEU A 270 -20.29 27.12 -0.89
CA LEU A 270 -20.21 28.57 -1.10
C LEU A 270 -21.57 29.26 -0.98
N ARG A 271 -22.64 28.65 -1.53
CA ARG A 271 -24.00 29.18 -1.41
C ARG A 271 -24.47 29.25 0.05
N HIS A 272 -24.12 28.27 0.88
CA HIS A 272 -24.46 28.28 2.31
C HIS A 272 -23.63 29.29 3.11
N ALA A 273 -22.40 29.60 2.69
CA ALA A 273 -21.58 30.62 3.31
C ALA A 273 -22.13 32.05 3.07
N ASP A 274 -22.67 32.31 1.88
CA ASP A 274 -23.28 33.61 1.52
C ASP A 274 -24.70 33.77 2.10
N GLY A 275 -25.40 32.66 2.36
CA GLY A 275 -26.79 32.62 2.81
C GLY A 275 -27.01 32.70 4.31
N SER A 276 -26.03 33.09 5.13
CA SER A 276 -26.19 33.25 6.59
C SER A 276 -26.40 34.74 6.93
N PRO A 277 -27.66 35.25 7.00
CA PRO A 277 -27.93 36.65 7.26
C PRO A 277 -27.93 36.88 8.77
N GLY A 278 -27.28 37.96 9.19
CA GLY A 278 -27.18 38.37 10.59
C GLY A 278 -28.51 38.28 11.33
N GLY A 279 -28.47 37.58 12.46
CA GLY A 279 -29.52 37.66 13.47
C GLY A 279 -29.71 39.12 13.86
N ARG A 280 -30.82 39.71 13.41
CA ARG A 280 -31.38 40.91 14.01
C ARG A 280 -31.57 40.62 15.49
N GLY A 281 -30.80 41.30 16.34
CA GLY A 281 -31.14 41.41 17.74
C GLY A 281 -32.54 42.02 17.86
N PRO A 282 -33.41 41.50 18.73
CA PRO A 282 -34.70 42.12 18.96
C PRO A 282 -34.46 43.44 19.68
N GLY A 283 -34.72 44.56 18.99
CA GLY A 283 -35.01 45.81 19.65
C GLY A 283 -36.43 45.72 20.21
N GLY A 284 -36.52 45.74 21.54
CA GLY A 284 -37.75 45.82 22.33
C GLY A 284 -37.38 46.28 23.73
#